data_AF-A0A3G2SU62-F1
#
_entry.id   AF-A0A3G2SU62-F1
#
_cell.length_a   1.000
_cell.length_b   1.000
_cell.length_c   1.000
_cell.angle_alpha   90.00
_cell.angle_beta   90.00
_cell.angle_gamma   90.00
#
_symmetry.space_group_name_H-M   'P 1'
#
loop_
_entity.id
_entity.type
_entity.pdbx_description
1 polymer ?
#
loop_
_entity_poly.entity_id
_entity_poly.type
_entity_poly.pdbx_seq_one_letter_code
_entity_poly.pdbx_strand_id
1 'polypeptide(L)'
;RVFRVFRIFKFSRHSQGLRILGYTLKSCASELGFLLFSLTMAIIIFATVMYYAEKGTKGTNFTSIPASFWYTIVTMTTLGYGDMVPNTIAGKIFGSICSLSGVLVIALPVPVIVSNFSRIYHQ
;
A
#
# COMPACT_ATOMS: atom_id res chain seq x y z
N ARG A 1 -14.94 4.72 -22.64
CA ARG A 1 -15.65 5.00 -21.36
C ARG A 1 -14.70 5.51 -20.26
N VAL A 2 -13.48 4.97 -20.13
CA VAL A 2 -12.45 5.41 -19.16
C VAL A 2 -12.00 6.87 -19.32
N PHE A 3 -11.89 7.37 -20.56
CA PHE A 3 -11.45 8.76 -20.82
C PHE A 3 -12.37 9.86 -20.27
N ARG A 4 -13.62 9.55 -19.89
CA ARG A 4 -14.52 10.51 -19.24
C ARG A 4 -14.07 10.90 -17.83
N VAL A 5 -13.30 10.04 -17.15
CA VAL A 5 -12.77 10.29 -15.80
C VAL A 5 -11.76 11.45 -15.81
N PHE A 6 -11.03 11.66 -16.91
CA PHE A 6 -10.13 12.83 -17.05
C PHE A 6 -10.85 14.18 -16.97
N ARG A 7 -12.18 14.23 -17.15
CA ARG A 7 -12.95 15.46 -16.98
C ARG A 7 -12.95 15.95 -15.51
N ILE A 8 -12.68 15.07 -14.53
CA ILE A 8 -12.49 15.42 -13.12
C ILE A 8 -11.26 16.33 -12.93
N PHE A 9 -10.19 16.13 -13.71
CA PHE A 9 -9.05 17.05 -13.71
C PHE A 9 -9.42 18.45 -14.22
N LYS A 10 -10.46 18.58 -15.08
CA LYS A 10 -10.96 19.90 -15.51
C LYS A 10 -11.65 20.65 -14.36
N PHE A 11 -12.20 19.94 -13.37
CA PHE A 11 -12.75 20.50 -12.13
C PHE A 11 -11.65 21.02 -11.17
N SER A 12 -10.43 20.49 -11.29
CA SER A 12 -9.24 20.97 -10.56
C SER A 12 -8.96 22.45 -10.80
N ARG A 13 -9.29 22.97 -11.98
CA ARG A 13 -9.06 24.38 -12.32
C ARG A 13 -10.01 25.34 -11.60
N HIS A 14 -11.15 24.86 -11.08
CA HIS A 14 -12.16 25.70 -10.42
C HIS A 14 -12.12 25.62 -8.89
N SER A 15 -11.60 24.53 -8.32
CA SER A 15 -11.44 24.39 -6.88
C SER A 15 -10.03 24.78 -6.44
N GLN A 16 -9.91 25.86 -5.65
CA GLN A 16 -8.62 26.25 -5.08
C GLN A 16 -8.01 25.13 -4.21
N GLY A 17 -8.85 24.37 -3.50
CA GLY A 17 -8.40 23.24 -2.69
C GLY A 17 -7.71 22.14 -3.48
N LEU A 18 -8.18 21.82 -4.70
CA LEU A 18 -7.57 20.77 -5.53
C LEU A 18 -6.22 21.21 -6.15
N ARG A 19 -6.05 22.52 -6.41
CA ARG A 19 -4.75 23.10 -6.81
C ARG A 19 -3.73 23.05 -5.67
N ILE A 20 -4.14 23.41 -4.46
CA ILE A 20 -3.29 23.35 -3.25
C ILE A 20 -2.86 21.91 -2.97
N LEU A 21 -3.80 20.96 -3.09
CA LEU A 21 -3.51 19.54 -2.92
C LEU A 21 -2.51 19.03 -3.97
N GLY A 22 -2.67 19.43 -5.23
CA GLY A 22 -1.71 19.11 -6.30
C GLY A 22 -0.31 19.70 -6.08
N TYR A 23 -0.22 20.96 -5.65
CA TYR A 23 1.06 21.60 -5.30
C TYR A 23 1.74 20.88 -4.13
N THR A 24 0.96 20.49 -3.13
CA THR A 24 1.46 19.79 -1.96
C THR A 24 1.95 18.39 -2.30
N LEU A 25 1.20 17.64 -3.13
CA LEU A 25 1.64 16.34 -3.63
C LEU A 25 2.96 16.45 -4.42
N LYS A 26 3.11 17.49 -5.25
CA LYS A 26 4.36 17.74 -5.97
C LYS A 26 5.50 18.07 -5.00
N SER A 27 5.24 18.86 -3.96
CA SER A 27 6.24 19.19 -2.95
C SER A 27 6.63 18.00 -2.06
N CYS A 28 5.72 17.05 -1.84
CA CYS A 28 5.96 15.84 -1.06
C CYS A 28 6.27 14.62 -1.94
N ALA A 29 6.53 14.81 -3.23
CA ALA A 29 6.66 13.72 -4.20
C ALA A 29 7.85 12.82 -3.87
N SER A 30 8.95 13.40 -3.36
CA SER A 30 10.11 12.65 -2.85
C SER A 30 9.71 11.70 -1.72
N GLU A 31 9.00 12.19 -0.72
CA GLU A 31 8.59 11.44 0.47
C GLU A 31 7.56 10.35 0.12
N LEU A 32 6.60 10.67 -0.75
CA LEU A 32 5.68 9.70 -1.34
C LEU A 32 6.44 8.61 -2.13
N GLY A 33 7.49 9.00 -2.86
CA GLY A 33 8.37 8.06 -3.57
C GLY A 33 9.05 7.07 -2.61
N PHE A 34 9.63 7.57 -1.52
CA PHE A 34 10.23 6.71 -0.48
C PHE A 34 9.22 5.77 0.18
N LEU A 35 8.00 6.25 0.47
CA LEU A 35 6.90 5.44 1.01
C LEU A 35 6.51 4.32 0.03
N LEU A 36 6.32 4.64 -1.25
CA LEU A 36 5.93 3.66 -2.27
C LEU A 36 7.05 2.63 -2.50
N PHE A 37 8.30 3.08 -2.50
CA PHE A 37 9.46 2.21 -2.63
C PHE A 37 9.57 1.22 -1.46
N SER A 38 9.44 1.70 -0.22
CA SER A 38 9.53 0.86 0.97
C SER A 38 8.38 -0.14 1.06
N LEU A 39 7.15 0.27 0.73
CA LEU A 39 5.99 -0.63 0.64
C LEU A 39 6.20 -1.71 -0.41
N THR A 40 6.66 -1.35 -1.61
CA THR A 40 6.88 -2.31 -2.69
C THR A 40 7.94 -3.34 -2.29
N MET A 41 9.05 -2.90 -1.69
CA MET A 41 10.09 -3.79 -1.18
C MET A 41 9.54 -4.75 -0.12
N ALA A 42 8.78 -4.24 0.85
CA ALA A 42 8.17 -5.06 1.90
C ALA A 42 7.18 -6.09 1.32
N ILE A 43 6.34 -5.68 0.35
CA ILE A 43 5.42 -6.58 -0.35
C ILE A 43 6.18 -7.73 -1.02
N ILE A 44 7.28 -7.45 -1.72
CA ILE A 44 8.08 -8.48 -2.40
C ILE A 44 8.65 -9.48 -1.40
N ILE A 45 9.21 -8.99 -0.28
CA ILE A 45 9.80 -9.83 0.76
C ILE A 45 8.73 -10.74 1.38
N PHE A 46 7.63 -10.16 1.87
CA PHE A 46 6.58 -10.92 2.54
C PHE A 46 5.85 -11.87 1.59
N ALA A 47 5.59 -11.48 0.35
CA ALA A 47 4.98 -12.36 -0.64
C ALA A 47 5.85 -13.58 -0.96
N THR A 48 7.17 -13.39 -1.03
CA THR A 48 8.12 -14.49 -1.22
C THR A 48 8.08 -15.44 -0.02
N VAL A 49 8.16 -14.92 1.20
CA VAL A 49 8.07 -15.73 2.44
C VAL A 49 6.75 -16.49 2.51
N MET A 50 5.63 -15.84 2.21
CA MET A 50 4.30 -16.47 2.22
C MET A 50 4.18 -17.58 1.18
N TYR A 51 4.69 -17.37 -0.04
CA TYR A 51 4.72 -18.39 -1.07
C TYR A 51 5.50 -19.62 -0.60
N TYR A 52 6.70 -19.44 -0.03
CA TYR A 52 7.49 -20.57 0.47
C TYR A 52 6.86 -21.26 1.68
N ALA A 53 6.20 -20.51 2.57
CA ALA A 53 5.50 -21.07 3.73
C ALA A 53 4.31 -21.95 3.33
N GLU A 54 3.60 -21.61 2.25
CA GLU A 54 2.37 -22.30 1.83
C GLU A 54 2.57 -23.29 0.65
N LYS A 55 3.75 -23.31 0.01
CA LYS A 55 4.07 -24.16 -1.17
C LYS A 55 3.82 -25.65 -0.96
N GLY A 56 3.88 -26.14 0.28
CA GLY A 56 3.73 -27.56 0.64
C GLY A 56 2.29 -28.02 0.90
N THR A 57 1.31 -27.12 0.89
CA THR A 57 -0.05 -27.43 1.34
C THR A 57 -1.01 -27.54 0.16
N LYS A 58 -1.74 -28.68 0.07
CA LYS A 58 -2.76 -28.87 -0.97
C LYS A 58 -3.98 -28.00 -0.69
N GLY A 59 -4.44 -27.25 -1.69
CA GLY A 59 -5.63 -26.38 -1.60
C GLY A 59 -5.36 -24.93 -1.19
N THR A 60 -4.11 -24.45 -1.31
CA THR A 60 -3.79 -23.04 -1.07
C THR A 60 -3.96 -22.21 -2.35
N ASN A 61 -4.41 -20.96 -2.19
CA ASN A 61 -4.51 -19.99 -3.29
C ASN A 61 -3.13 -19.34 -3.62
N PHE A 62 -2.07 -19.73 -2.89
CA PHE A 62 -0.69 -19.25 -3.06
C PHE A 62 0.02 -20.02 -4.19
N THR A 63 -0.46 -19.86 -5.43
CA THR A 63 0.06 -20.59 -6.60
C THR A 63 1.40 -20.07 -7.13
N SER A 64 1.68 -18.77 -6.92
CA SER A 64 2.87 -18.10 -7.42
C SER A 64 3.23 -16.88 -6.57
N ILE A 65 4.46 -16.36 -6.72
CA ILE A 65 4.88 -15.13 -6.03
C ILE A 65 3.97 -13.94 -6.42
N PRO A 66 3.63 -13.72 -7.70
CA PRO A 66 2.70 -12.66 -8.08
C PRO A 66 1.29 -12.84 -7.51
N ALA A 67 0.79 -14.07 -7.41
CA ALA A 67 -0.48 -14.32 -6.73
C ALA A 67 -0.40 -13.91 -5.25
N SER A 68 0.73 -14.22 -4.60
CA SER A 68 0.99 -13.88 -3.19
C SER A 68 1.08 -12.37 -2.93
N PHE A 69 1.34 -11.55 -3.96
CA PHE A 69 1.27 -10.08 -3.84
C PHE A 69 -0.12 -9.62 -3.45
N TRP A 70 -1.18 -10.23 -3.98
CA TRP A 70 -2.55 -9.85 -3.65
C TRP A 70 -2.82 -9.96 -2.15
N TYR A 71 -2.55 -11.12 -1.56
CA TYR A 71 -2.68 -11.31 -0.11
C TYR A 71 -1.80 -10.35 0.68
N THR A 72 -0.54 -10.18 0.26
CA THR A 72 0.41 -9.35 0.99
C THR A 72 -0.01 -7.88 0.97
N ILE A 73 -0.48 -7.36 -0.16
CA ILE A 73 -1.02 -6.00 -0.28
C ILE A 73 -2.23 -5.83 0.62
N VAL A 74 -3.22 -6.73 0.52
CA VAL A 74 -4.46 -6.70 1.32
C VAL A 74 -4.17 -6.80 2.82
N THR A 75 -3.16 -7.58 3.21
CA THR A 75 -2.76 -7.77 4.61
C THR A 75 -1.97 -6.59 5.15
N MET A 76 -0.97 -6.09 4.42
CA MET A 76 -0.17 -4.93 4.82
C MET A 76 -0.99 -3.64 4.90
N THR A 77 -1.98 -3.49 4.01
CA THR A 77 -2.92 -2.36 4.04
C THR A 77 -4.05 -2.55 5.05
N THR A 78 -4.04 -3.64 5.81
CA THR A 78 -5.05 -3.98 6.84
C THR A 78 -6.48 -4.13 6.31
N LEU A 79 -6.66 -4.33 4.99
CA LEU A 79 -7.97 -4.54 4.37
C LEU A 79 -8.58 -5.90 4.76
N GLY A 80 -7.78 -6.97 4.65
CA GLY A 80 -8.16 -8.30 5.12
C GLY A 80 -9.45 -8.88 4.51
N TYR A 81 -9.59 -8.89 3.18
CA TYR A 81 -10.79 -9.41 2.50
C TYR A 81 -11.14 -10.87 2.85
N GLY A 82 -10.16 -11.68 3.23
CA GLY A 82 -10.35 -13.08 3.63
C GLY A 82 -10.57 -14.05 2.47
N ASP A 83 -10.41 -13.61 1.23
CA ASP A 83 -10.48 -14.44 0.01
C ASP A 83 -9.24 -15.35 -0.15
N MET A 84 -8.10 -14.90 0.37
CA MET A 84 -6.88 -15.69 0.47
C MET A 84 -6.35 -15.64 1.90
N VAL A 85 -6.10 -16.80 2.50
CA VAL A 85 -5.56 -16.93 3.87
C VAL A 85 -4.59 -18.10 3.96
N PRO A 86 -3.50 -17.99 4.75
CA PRO A 86 -2.57 -19.08 4.97
C PRO A 86 -3.20 -20.19 5.82
N ASN A 87 -2.98 -21.43 5.40
CA ASN A 87 -3.47 -22.60 6.12
C ASN A 87 -2.41 -23.15 7.09
N THR A 88 -1.12 -22.95 6.81
CA THR A 88 -0.02 -23.46 7.65
C THR A 88 0.19 -22.61 8.90
N ILE A 89 0.71 -23.23 9.95
CA ILE A 89 1.09 -22.52 11.19
C ILE A 89 2.19 -21.47 10.88
N ALA A 90 3.17 -21.82 10.04
CA ALA A 90 4.22 -20.89 9.62
C ALA A 90 3.64 -19.70 8.86
N GLY A 91 2.76 -19.93 7.89
CA GLY A 91 2.09 -18.88 7.12
C GLY A 91 1.25 -17.96 7.99
N LYS A 92 0.60 -18.48 9.04
CA LYS A 92 -0.13 -17.65 10.02
C LYS A 92 0.79 -16.76 10.84
N ILE A 93 1.92 -17.29 11.34
CA ILE A 93 2.92 -16.51 12.08
C ILE A 93 3.49 -15.38 11.20
N PHE A 94 3.93 -15.72 9.98
CA PHE A 94 4.45 -14.72 9.04
C PHE A 94 3.37 -13.73 8.59
N GLY A 95 2.12 -14.18 8.45
CA GLY A 95 0.98 -13.31 8.17
C GLY A 95 0.72 -12.29 9.28
N SER A 96 0.82 -12.69 10.55
CA SER A 96 0.71 -11.77 11.68
C SER A 96 1.83 -10.73 11.68
N ILE A 97 3.08 -11.16 11.49
CA ILE A 97 4.24 -10.25 11.39
C ILE A 97 4.06 -9.29 10.20
N CYS A 98 3.58 -9.80 9.06
CA CYS A 98 3.29 -9.01 7.86
C CYS A 98 2.27 -7.90 8.16
N SER A 99 1.14 -8.23 8.81
CA SER A 99 0.11 -7.23 9.17
C SER A 99 0.66 -6.13 10.09
N LEU A 100 1.45 -6.50 11.12
CA LEU A 100 2.05 -5.54 12.04
C LEU A 100 3.07 -4.64 11.33
N SER A 101 3.91 -5.24 10.49
CA SER A 101 4.91 -4.49 9.72
C SER A 101 4.27 -3.52 8.72
N GLY A 102 3.16 -3.88 8.09
CA GLY A 102 2.41 -3.01 7.18
C GLY A 102 1.92 -1.74 7.87
N VAL A 103 1.34 -1.86 9.06
CA VAL A 103 0.90 -0.72 9.87
C VAL A 103 2.10 0.19 10.21
N LEU A 104 3.23 -0.38 10.63
CA LEU A 104 4.43 0.39 10.96
C LEU A 104 5.00 1.15 9.75
N VAL A 105 5.05 0.50 8.58
CA VAL A 105 5.56 1.11 7.34
C VAL A 105 4.69 2.28 6.88
N ILE A 106 3.37 2.19 7.05
CA ILE A 106 2.43 3.27 6.69
C ILE A 106 2.42 4.37 7.76
N ALA A 107 2.54 4.02 9.05
CA ALA A 107 2.45 4.97 10.15
C ALA A 107 3.61 5.98 10.21
N LEU A 108 4.80 5.63 9.73
CA LEU A 108 5.98 6.51 9.75
C LEU A 108 5.93 7.68 8.74
N PRO A 109 5.64 7.45 7.44
CA PRO A 109 5.69 8.51 6.43
C PRO A 109 4.40 9.33 6.33
N VAL A 110 3.24 8.82 6.78
CA VAL A 110 1.97 9.57 6.73
C VAL A 110 2.05 10.88 7.54
N PRO A 111 2.53 10.91 8.80
CA PRO A 111 2.69 12.15 9.56
C PRO A 111 3.68 13.13 8.90
N VAL A 112 4.73 12.63 8.24
CA VAL A 112 5.69 13.48 7.52
C VAL A 112 5.00 14.21 6.36
N ILE A 113 4.17 13.50 5.59
CA ILE A 113 3.37 14.08 4.50
C ILE A 113 2.36 15.10 5.06
N VAL A 114 1.67 14.77 6.16
CA VAL A 114 0.70 15.67 6.80
C VAL A 114 1.38 16.93 7.35
N SER A 115 2.56 16.80 7.96
CA SER A 115 3.35 17.93 8.47
C SER A 115 3.80 18.85 7.34
N ASN A 116 4.31 18.29 6.23
CA ASN A 116 4.64 19.05 5.03
C ASN A 116 3.40 19.73 4.42
N PHE A 117 2.23 19.07 4.42
CA PHE A 117 0.98 19.66 3.95
C PHE A 117 0.55 20.85 4.81
N SER A 118 0.59 20.71 6.13
CA SER A 118 0.27 21.79 7.06
C SER A 118 1.18 23.01 6.86
N ARG A 119 2.48 22.78 6.64
CA ARG A 119 3.45 23.85 6.37
C ARG A 119 3.13 24.64 5.10
N ILE A 120 2.71 23.96 4.03
CA ILE A 120 2.37 24.60 2.75
C ILE A 120 1.00 25.29 2.82
N TYR A 121 0.07 24.81 3.63
CA TYR A 121 -1.25 25.40 3.78
C TYR A 121 -1.24 26.70 4.61
N HIS A 122 -0.32 26.83 5.57
CA HIS A 122 -0.16 28.03 6.40
C HIS A 122 0.78 29.10 5.80
N GLN A 123 1.38 28.84 4.63
CA GLN A 123 2.10 29.83 3.82
C GLN A 123 1.18 30.40 2.73
#